data_AF-A0A1G4H9A8-F1
#
_entry.id   AF-A0A1G4H9A8-F1
#
_cell.length_a   1.000
_cell.length_b   1.000
_cell.length_c   1.000
_cell.angle_alpha   90.00
_cell.angle_beta   90.00
_cell.angle_gamma   90.00
#
_symmetry.space_group_name_H-M   'P 1'
#
loop_
_entity.id
_entity.type
_entity.pdbx_description
1 polymer ?
#
loop_
_entity_poly.entity_id
_entity_poly.type
_entity_poly.pdbx_seq_one_letter_code
_entity_poly.pdbx_strand_id
1 'polypeptide(L)'
;MGNKHGKRKNYELCEFQFEKEFQVKFPWNEIVQWGSQDVNVDMTLAGIEKTIEEIKDITTDEETYFKMTQVQCIDPFHFDDDLVMWAQSLLKENRNLRRIRYNLVPRVLSENEFWMRYFSAIKLIVTKNAFEGEQGGGGIPGT
;
A
#
# COMPACT_ATOMS: atom_id res chain seq x y z
N MET A 1 39.44 24.56 53.89
CA MET A 1 38.57 25.23 52.90
C MET A 1 38.79 24.57 51.54
N GLY A 2 37.74 24.06 50.90
CA GLY A 2 37.89 23.37 49.60
C GLY A 2 36.65 22.57 49.19
N ASN A 3 35.55 23.29 48.99
CA ASN A 3 34.23 22.83 48.60
C ASN A 3 34.22 22.27 47.15
N LYS A 4 33.74 21.05 46.89
CA LYS A 4 33.28 20.64 45.55
C LYS A 4 32.05 19.74 45.63
N HIS A 5 30.90 20.39 45.55
CA HIS A 5 29.58 19.83 45.29
C HIS A 5 29.61 18.88 44.09
N GLY A 6 29.29 17.60 44.33
CA GLY A 6 28.99 16.64 43.28
C GLY A 6 27.62 16.96 42.66
N LYS A 7 27.60 17.75 41.59
CA LYS A 7 26.42 17.92 40.75
C LYS A 7 26.15 16.60 40.01
N ARG A 8 25.22 15.79 40.51
CA ARG A 8 24.60 14.73 39.71
C ARG A 8 23.79 15.42 38.61
N LYS A 9 24.25 15.29 37.37
CA LYS A 9 23.48 15.70 36.20
C LYS A 9 22.32 14.71 36.07
N ASN A 10 21.10 15.19 36.25
CA ASN A 10 19.93 14.46 35.80
C ASN A 10 19.97 14.48 34.28
N TYR A 11 20.18 13.31 33.69
CA TYR A 11 19.99 13.12 32.25
C TYR A 11 18.50 12.90 32.07
N GLU A 12 17.77 13.96 31.73
CA GLU A 12 16.44 13.80 31.15
C GLU A 12 16.65 13.13 29.79
N LEU A 13 16.30 11.85 29.71
CA LEU A 13 16.16 11.15 28.45
C LEU A 13 15.00 11.83 27.72
N CYS A 14 15.33 12.80 26.86
CA CYS A 14 14.41 13.29 25.86
C CYS A 14 14.09 12.10 24.97
N GLU A 15 12.92 11.48 25.19
CA GLU A 15 12.34 10.52 24.27
C GLU A 15 12.10 11.27 22.96
N PHE A 16 13.08 11.23 22.06
CA PHE A 16 12.86 11.53 20.66
C PHE A 16 11.95 10.43 20.13
N GLN A 17 10.64 10.62 20.29
CA GLN A 17 9.64 9.94 19.49
C GLN A 17 9.87 10.41 18.06
N PHE A 18 10.70 9.66 17.34
CA PHE A 18 10.90 9.84 15.92
C PHE A 18 9.57 9.41 15.27
N GLU A 19 8.63 10.35 15.17
CA GLU A 19 7.47 10.19 14.30
C GLU A 19 8.04 9.94 12.91
N LYS A 20 8.03 8.67 12.52
CA LYS A 20 8.59 8.22 11.26
C LYS A 20 7.60 8.70 10.22
N GLU A 21 7.80 9.91 9.71
CA GLU A 21 6.97 10.49 8.67
C GLU A 21 6.79 9.45 7.56
N PHE A 22 5.54 9.05 7.33
CA PHE A 22 5.21 8.08 6.31
C PHE A 22 5.56 8.66 4.95
N GLN A 23 6.59 8.12 4.31
CA GLN A 23 7.00 8.50 2.97
C GLN A 23 6.52 7.44 1.98
N VAL A 24 5.71 7.87 1.02
CA VAL A 24 5.27 7.02 -0.09
C VAL A 24 6.49 6.69 -0.95
N LYS A 25 6.88 5.42 -0.99
CA LYS A 25 8.02 4.94 -1.78
C LYS A 25 7.55 4.45 -3.14
N PHE A 26 8.42 4.53 -4.14
CA PHE A 26 8.21 3.85 -5.42
C PHE A 26 8.00 2.34 -5.20
N PRO A 27 7.01 1.70 -5.83
CA PRO A 27 6.11 2.21 -6.88
C PRO A 27 4.71 2.65 -6.37
N TRP A 28 4.53 2.84 -5.07
CA TRP A 28 3.20 3.04 -4.48
C TRP A 28 2.51 4.32 -4.92
N ASN A 29 3.26 5.41 -5.13
CA ASN A 29 2.68 6.66 -5.60
C ASN A 29 2.12 6.51 -7.01
N GLU A 30 2.88 5.86 -7.90
CA GLU A 30 2.52 5.61 -9.29
C GLU A 30 1.33 4.68 -9.39
N ILE A 31 1.31 3.62 -8.58
CA ILE A 31 0.20 2.66 -8.51
C ILE A 31 -1.10 3.33 -8.07
N VAL A 32 -1.03 4.15 -7.03
CA VAL A 32 -2.20 4.88 -6.51
C VAL A 32 -2.72 5.85 -7.55
N GLN A 33 -1.83 6.64 -8.17
CA GLN A 33 -2.22 7.56 -9.24
C GLN A 33 -2.84 6.82 -10.43
N TRP A 34 -2.23 5.71 -10.85
CA TRP A 34 -2.76 4.86 -11.92
C TRP A 34 -4.15 4.31 -11.61
N GLY A 35 -4.35 3.82 -10.39
CA GLY A 35 -5.62 3.26 -9.97
C GLY A 35 -6.72 4.31 -9.75
N SER A 36 -6.36 5.58 -9.50
CA SER A 36 -7.30 6.69 -9.31
C SER A 36 -7.60 7.47 -10.59
N GLN A 37 -6.98 7.13 -11.72
CA GLN A 37 -7.20 7.80 -13.02
C GLN A 37 -8.68 7.87 -13.42
N ASP A 38 -9.44 6.81 -13.14
CA ASP A 38 -10.84 6.71 -13.55
C ASP A 38 -11.79 7.57 -12.69
N VAL A 39 -11.36 7.97 -11.49
CA VAL A 39 -12.21 8.68 -10.52
C VAL A 39 -11.83 10.15 -10.35
N ASN A 40 -10.65 10.57 -10.79
CA ASN A 40 -10.16 11.96 -10.69
C ASN A 40 -10.29 12.56 -9.27
N VAL A 41 -10.05 11.73 -8.25
CA VAL A 41 -10.06 12.12 -6.83
C VAL A 41 -8.62 12.07 -6.30
N ASP A 42 -8.21 13.14 -5.63
CA ASP A 42 -6.95 13.20 -4.93
C ASP A 42 -7.03 12.46 -3.59
N MET A 43 -6.26 11.37 -3.46
CA MET A 43 -6.16 10.66 -2.19
C MET A 43 -5.23 11.39 -1.22
N THR A 44 -5.68 11.53 0.03
CA THR A 44 -4.85 12.06 1.12
C THR A 44 -3.74 11.07 1.49
N LEU A 45 -2.64 11.55 2.09
CA LEU A 45 -1.52 10.71 2.51
C LEU A 45 -1.96 9.54 3.41
N ALA A 46 -2.89 9.80 4.34
CA ALA A 46 -3.45 8.76 5.20
C ALA A 46 -4.30 7.73 4.42
N GLY A 47 -5.03 8.17 3.39
CA GLY A 47 -5.74 7.28 2.47
C GLY A 47 -4.80 6.41 1.64
N ILE A 48 -3.67 6.97 1.22
CA ILE A 48 -2.60 6.25 0.51
C ILE A 48 -2.00 5.17 1.42
N GLU A 49 -1.65 5.51 2.66
CA GLU A 49 -1.11 4.56 3.63
C GLU A 49 -2.08 3.40 3.90
N LYS A 50 -3.35 3.71 4.18
CA LYS A 50 -4.41 2.70 4.35
C LYS A 50 -4.52 1.79 3.13
N THR A 51 -4.52 2.37 1.93
CA THR A 51 -4.61 1.63 0.66
C THR A 51 -3.42 0.68 0.47
N ILE A 52 -2.21 1.14 0.79
CA ILE A 52 -1.00 0.30 0.68
C ILE A 52 -1.06 -0.89 1.63
N GLU A 53 -1.52 -0.70 2.87
CA GLU A 53 -1.68 -1.80 3.82
C GLU A 53 -2.75 -2.80 3.35
N GLU A 54 -3.90 -2.34 2.85
CA GLU A 54 -4.94 -3.23 2.28
C GLU A 54 -4.42 -4.02 1.06
N ILE A 55 -3.57 -3.40 0.22
CA ILE A 55 -2.93 -4.11 -0.91
C ILE A 55 -1.94 -5.18 -0.41
N LYS A 56 -1.22 -4.94 0.69
CA LYS A 56 -0.31 -5.94 1.28
C LYS A 56 -1.09 -7.14 1.80
N ASP A 57 -2.28 -6.92 2.35
CA ASP A 57 -3.14 -7.98 2.89
C ASP A 57 -3.56 -9.01 1.83
N ILE A 58 -3.73 -8.60 0.56
CA ILE A 58 -3.99 -9.51 -0.58
C ILE A 58 -2.96 -10.65 -0.62
N THR A 59 -1.73 -10.34 -0.24
CA THR A 59 -0.59 -11.24 -0.39
C THR A 59 -0.24 -11.99 0.90
N THR A 60 -1.13 -12.04 1.89
CA THR A 60 -0.86 -12.75 3.14
C THR A 60 -0.71 -14.26 2.94
N ASP A 61 -1.59 -14.85 2.13
CA ASP A 61 -1.61 -16.27 1.79
C ASP A 61 -2.35 -16.52 0.46
N GLU A 62 -2.28 -17.75 -0.05
CA GLU A 62 -2.85 -18.12 -1.35
C GLU A 62 -4.38 -18.04 -1.38
N GLU A 63 -5.06 -18.40 -0.29
CA GLU A 63 -6.53 -18.36 -0.20
C GLU A 63 -7.02 -16.90 -0.21
N THR A 64 -6.39 -16.04 0.58
CA THR A 64 -6.66 -14.60 0.61
C THR A 64 -6.41 -13.97 -0.76
N TYR A 65 -5.32 -14.34 -1.43
CA TYR A 65 -5.02 -13.86 -2.77
C TYR A 65 -6.18 -14.20 -3.74
N PHE A 66 -6.62 -15.45 -3.80
CA PHE A 66 -7.73 -15.82 -4.68
C PHE A 66 -9.04 -15.11 -4.32
N LYS A 67 -9.37 -15.02 -3.02
CA LYS A 67 -10.58 -14.37 -2.56
C LYS A 67 -10.61 -12.88 -2.92
N MET A 68 -9.52 -12.17 -2.71
CA MET A 68 -9.42 -10.73 -2.97
C MET A 68 -9.23 -10.41 -4.46
N THR A 69 -8.64 -11.32 -5.23
CA THR A 69 -8.42 -11.15 -6.68
C THR A 69 -9.51 -11.79 -7.55
N GLN A 70 -10.58 -12.34 -6.94
CA GLN A 70 -11.78 -12.80 -7.64
C GLN A 70 -12.64 -11.62 -8.11
N VAL A 71 -12.02 -10.66 -8.80
CA VAL A 71 -12.64 -9.45 -9.33
C VAL A 71 -12.71 -9.56 -10.84
N GLN A 72 -13.60 -8.79 -11.47
CA GLN A 72 -13.59 -8.67 -12.92
C GLN A 72 -12.23 -8.09 -13.35
N CYS A 73 -11.59 -8.76 -14.31
CA CYS A 73 -10.30 -8.31 -14.84
C CYS A 73 -10.47 -6.93 -15.48
N ILE A 74 -9.47 -6.08 -15.30
CA ILE A 74 -9.39 -4.83 -16.07
C ILE A 74 -9.19 -5.25 -17.54
N ASP A 75 -10.10 -4.86 -18.42
CA ASP A 75 -10.00 -5.12 -19.85
C ASP A 75 -9.85 -3.79 -20.59
N PRO A 76 -8.81 -3.59 -21.43
CA PRO A 76 -7.67 -4.48 -21.70
C PRO A 76 -6.47 -4.22 -20.78
N PHE A 77 -6.20 -5.12 -19.83
CA PHE A 77 -4.94 -5.12 -19.08
C PHE A 77 -3.80 -5.68 -19.93
N HIS A 78 -2.78 -4.85 -20.17
CA HIS A 78 -1.53 -5.27 -20.80
C HIS A 78 -0.42 -5.17 -19.77
N PHE A 79 0.32 -6.27 -19.56
CA PHE A 79 1.49 -6.26 -18.68
C PHE A 79 2.67 -5.60 -19.40
N ASP A 80 2.68 -4.27 -19.40
CA ASP A 80 3.64 -3.40 -20.06
C ASP A 80 4.90 -3.13 -19.21
N ASP A 81 5.84 -2.37 -19.78
CA ASP A 81 7.14 -2.10 -19.16
C ASP A 81 7.00 -1.40 -17.79
N ASP A 82 6.02 -0.50 -17.63
CA ASP A 82 5.76 0.21 -16.37
C ASP A 82 5.26 -0.77 -15.29
N LEU A 83 4.29 -1.62 -15.63
CA LEU A 83 3.77 -2.64 -14.71
C LEU A 83 4.84 -3.67 -14.36
N VAL A 84 5.73 -4.03 -15.30
CA VAL A 84 6.89 -4.89 -15.03
C VAL A 84 7.83 -4.23 -14.04
N MET A 85 8.16 -2.94 -14.21
CA MET A 85 9.01 -2.20 -13.28
C MET A 85 8.40 -2.11 -11.88
N TRP A 86 7.10 -1.85 -11.78
CA TRP A 86 6.39 -1.82 -10.51
C TRP A 86 6.38 -3.20 -9.84
N ALA A 87 6.04 -4.24 -10.59
CA ALA A 87 6.05 -5.62 -10.11
C ALA A 87 7.43 -6.03 -9.54
N GLN A 88 8.52 -5.68 -10.23
CA GLN A 88 9.87 -5.95 -9.74
C GLN A 88 10.20 -5.24 -8.42
N SER A 89 9.76 -3.98 -8.27
CA SER A 89 9.95 -3.24 -7.02
C SER A 89 9.08 -3.79 -5.88
N LEU A 90 7.82 -4.11 -6.15
CA LEU A 90 6.92 -4.73 -5.18
C LEU A 90 7.46 -6.07 -4.69
N LEU A 91 8.06 -6.89 -5.56
CA LEU A 91 8.68 -8.16 -5.17
C LEU A 91 9.94 -8.01 -4.29
N LYS A 92 10.65 -6.87 -4.41
CA LYS A 92 11.80 -6.57 -3.53
C LYS A 92 11.35 -6.15 -2.14
N GLU A 93 10.26 -5.39 -2.06
CA GLU A 93 9.70 -4.88 -0.80
C GLU A 93 8.89 -5.94 -0.05
N ASN A 94 7.95 -6.60 -0.75
CA ASN A 94 6.99 -7.51 -0.15
C ASN A 94 7.43 -8.98 -0.32
N ARG A 95 7.96 -9.54 0.76
CA ARG A 95 8.39 -10.95 0.82
C ARG A 95 7.23 -11.93 0.61
N ASN A 96 6.03 -11.59 1.03
CA ASN A 96 4.87 -12.46 0.91
C ASN A 96 4.38 -12.53 -0.54
N LEU A 97 4.33 -11.39 -1.24
CA LEU A 97 4.04 -11.35 -2.68
C LEU A 97 4.99 -12.24 -3.47
N ARG A 98 6.30 -12.18 -3.17
CA ARG A 98 7.29 -13.03 -3.82
C ARG A 98 7.07 -14.52 -3.54
N ARG A 99 6.71 -14.86 -2.31
CA ARG A 99 6.42 -16.24 -1.90
C ARG A 99 5.18 -16.79 -2.62
N ILE A 100 4.08 -16.04 -2.62
CA ILE A 100 2.84 -16.46 -3.29
C ILE A 100 3.06 -16.59 -4.79
N ARG A 101 3.73 -15.62 -5.42
CA ARG A 101 4.06 -15.70 -6.85
C ARG A 101 4.82 -16.99 -7.17
N TYR A 102 5.85 -17.32 -6.38
CA TYR A 102 6.63 -18.55 -6.60
C TYR A 102 5.80 -19.83 -6.43
N ASN A 103 4.82 -19.83 -5.51
CA ASN A 103 3.96 -20.98 -5.28
C ASN A 103 2.89 -21.16 -6.37
N LEU A 104 2.31 -20.05 -6.85
CA LEU A 104 1.21 -20.05 -7.80
C LEU A 104 1.66 -20.07 -9.26
N VAL A 105 2.84 -19.52 -9.59
CA VAL A 105 3.32 -19.42 -10.97
C VAL A 105 4.53 -20.32 -11.20
N PRO A 106 4.55 -21.16 -12.26
CA PRO A 106 3.50 -21.39 -13.26
C PRO A 106 2.49 -22.48 -12.86
N ARG A 107 2.51 -22.95 -11.60
CA ARG A 107 1.83 -24.19 -11.19
C ARG A 107 0.30 -24.12 -11.24
N VAL A 108 -0.26 -22.96 -10.92
CA VAL A 108 -1.71 -22.70 -10.82
C VAL A 108 -2.15 -21.64 -11.81
N LEU A 109 -1.35 -20.58 -11.99
CA LEU A 109 -1.62 -19.46 -12.89
C LEU A 109 -0.43 -19.21 -13.81
N SER A 110 -0.69 -18.63 -14.97
CA SER A 110 0.37 -18.03 -15.78
C SER A 110 0.88 -16.72 -15.13
N GLU A 111 2.10 -16.33 -15.47
CA GLU A 111 2.69 -15.07 -15.00
C GLU A 111 1.81 -13.86 -15.33
N ASN A 112 1.30 -13.80 -16.57
CA ASN A 112 0.42 -12.73 -17.02
C ASN A 112 -0.91 -12.71 -16.25
N GLU A 113 -1.50 -13.89 -16.01
CA GLU A 113 -2.75 -14.00 -15.27
C GLU A 113 -2.60 -13.60 -13.79
N PHE A 114 -1.47 -13.98 -13.17
CA PHE A 114 -1.16 -13.57 -11.80
C PHE A 114 -1.07 -12.04 -11.68
N TRP A 115 -0.34 -11.38 -12.57
CA TRP A 115 -0.22 -9.92 -12.51
C TRP A 115 -1.51 -9.21 -12.87
N MET A 116 -2.23 -9.67 -13.90
CA MET A 116 -3.53 -9.12 -14.28
C MET A 116 -4.51 -9.15 -13.11
N ARG A 117 -4.64 -10.29 -12.43
CA ARG A 117 -5.51 -10.42 -11.24
C ARG A 117 -5.07 -9.52 -10.10
N TYR A 118 -3.77 -9.47 -9.84
CA TYR A 118 -3.21 -8.67 -8.74
C TYR A 118 -3.42 -7.16 -8.98
N PHE A 119 -3.07 -6.65 -10.16
CA PHE A 119 -3.24 -5.23 -10.49
C PHE A 119 -4.73 -4.85 -10.65
N SER A 120 -5.59 -5.79 -11.06
CA SER A 120 -7.05 -5.58 -11.04
C SER A 120 -7.59 -5.37 -9.63
N ALA A 121 -7.15 -6.19 -8.66
CA ALA A 121 -7.53 -6.01 -7.27
C ALA A 121 -7.00 -4.69 -6.69
N ILE A 122 -5.75 -4.33 -6.99
CA ILE A 122 -5.16 -3.05 -6.60
C ILE A 122 -6.01 -1.88 -7.11
N LYS A 123 -6.35 -1.86 -8.41
CA LYS A 123 -7.12 -0.78 -9.01
C LYS A 123 -8.49 -0.63 -8.34
N LEU A 124 -9.14 -1.74 -8.01
CA LEU A 124 -10.41 -1.75 -7.29
C LEU A 124 -10.28 -1.16 -5.88
N ILE A 125 -9.25 -1.57 -5.12
CA ILE A 125 -9.00 -1.06 -3.77
C ILE A 125 -8.72 0.45 -3.80
N VAL A 126 -7.84 0.89 -4.71
CA VAL A 126 -7.51 2.31 -4.91
C VAL A 126 -8.76 3.11 -5.24
N THR A 127 -9.57 2.64 -6.20
CA THR A 127 -10.83 3.28 -6.59
C THR A 127 -11.80 3.37 -5.41
N LYS A 128 -11.99 2.28 -4.67
CA LYS A 128 -12.86 2.22 -3.48
C LYS A 128 -12.40 3.21 -2.41
N ASN A 129 -11.12 3.21 -2.05
CA ASN A 129 -10.58 4.07 -1.01
C ASN A 129 -10.57 5.56 -1.41
N ALA A 130 -10.41 5.86 -2.70
CA ALA A 130 -10.58 7.21 -3.23
C ALA A 130 -12.00 7.73 -2.99
N PHE A 131 -13.03 6.92 -3.27
CA PHE A 131 -14.43 7.30 -3.02
C PHE A 131 -14.79 7.41 -1.53
N GLU A 132 -14.25 6.53 -0.68
CA GLU A 132 -14.47 6.61 0.78
C GLU A 132 -13.88 7.90 1.37
N GLY A 133 -12.80 8.41 0.79
CA GLY A 133 -12.17 9.67 1.19
C GLY A 133 -13.06 10.91 1.00
N GLU A 134 -13.95 10.90 -0.01
CA GLU A 134 -14.86 12.03 -0.28
C GLU A 134 -16.08 12.06 0.66
N GLN A 135 -16.53 10.90 1.15
CA GLN A 135 -17.75 10.82 1.98
C GLN A 135 -17.54 11.27 3.44
N GLY A 136 -16.30 11.53 3.87
CA GLY A 136 -15.98 12.09 5.19
C GLY A 136 -16.30 13.58 5.37
N GLY A 137 -16.68 14.29 4.30
CA GLY A 137 -16.99 15.73 4.30
C GLY A 137 -18.47 16.10 4.34
N GLY A 138 -19.37 15.12 4.46
CA GLY A 138 -20.82 15.35 4.52
C GLY A 138 -21.29 15.71 5.91
N GLY A 139 -20.99 16.92 6.37
CA GLY A 139 -21.65 17.50 7.54
C GLY A 139 -23.17 17.47 7.33
N ILE A 140 -23.88 16.76 8.19
CA ILE A 140 -25.35 16.80 8.24
C ILE A 140 -25.73 18.28 8.54
N PRO A 141 -26.39 19.01 7.64
CA PRO A 141 -27.01 20.27 8.01
C PRO A 141 -28.20 19.94 8.90
N GLY A 142 -28.27 20.63 10.04
CA GLY A 142 -29.17 20.32 11.12
C GLY A 142 -30.63 20.14 10.73
N THR A 143 -31.29 19.30 11.52
CA THR A 143 -32.73 19.34 11.77
C THR A 143 -32.94 19.49 13.26
#